data_AF-A0A3S0ESC5-F1
#
_entry.id   AF-A0A3S0ESC5-F1
#
_cell.length_a   1.000
_cell.length_b   1.000
_cell.length_c   1.000
_cell.angle_alpha   90.00
_cell.angle_beta   90.00
_cell.angle_gamma   90.00
#
_symmetry.space_group_name_H-M   'P 1'
#
loop_
_entity.id
_entity.type
_entity.pdbx_description
1 polymer ?
#
loop_
_entity_poly.entity_id
_entity_poly.type
_entity_poly.pdbx_seq_one_letter_code
_entity_poly.pdbx_strand_id
1 'polypeptide(L)'
;MRRTNLVHLPNNRRNHSDAAIDPGELDGYNNFEHQAPSSTFDLARQILGNYKVRVQNVRLEFLQDITRESLNFLAGQKLLERQRMNMDEVIASSMRSVVDEVFTTLEPYISEFNRAVACTELSVSCTNPALVKEVLSFDSLRRPLHSVSSYRARISTCRFSMVVRGQYNKVDFFLIPVERVMALTNIESQHKPLMTFTGEDNGVGLVDWQVEGKPLTSDRLERYCLHCFDYLIEQTRDEIAAAKAQYYLAGAV
;
A
#
# COMPACT_ATOMS: atom_id res chain seq x y z
N MET A 1 38.72 34.02 -7.11
CA MET A 1 39.86 33.96 -6.17
C MET A 1 39.43 33.22 -4.90
N ARG A 2 40.31 32.37 -4.33
CA ARG A 2 40.19 31.51 -3.11
C ARG A 2 39.33 30.25 -3.32
N ARG A 3 39.84 29.04 -3.60
CA ARG A 3 40.91 28.17 -3.04
C ARG A 3 40.70 27.69 -1.58
N THR A 4 40.41 26.38 -1.51
CA THR A 4 40.89 25.31 -0.60
C THR A 4 40.58 25.37 0.89
N ASN A 5 40.09 24.24 1.44
CA ASN A 5 40.81 23.45 2.45
C ASN A 5 40.16 22.06 2.60
N LEU A 6 40.81 21.05 2.02
CA LEU A 6 40.60 19.63 2.32
C LEU A 6 41.65 19.22 3.35
N VAL A 7 41.19 18.66 4.46
CA VAL A 7 42.02 18.23 5.59
C VAL A 7 42.64 16.87 5.27
N HIS A 8 43.97 16.81 5.35
CA HIS A 8 44.80 15.62 5.30
C HIS A 8 44.89 14.97 6.68
N LEU A 9 44.88 13.64 6.75
CA LEU A 9 45.41 12.86 7.87
C LEU A 9 46.43 11.81 7.38
N PRO A 10 47.41 11.42 8.21
CA PRO A 10 48.73 11.03 7.73
C PRO A 10 49.04 9.52 7.73
N ASN A 11 50.09 9.23 6.95
CA ASN A 11 50.88 8.01 6.80
C ASN A 11 51.25 7.25 8.09
N ASN A 12 51.37 5.92 7.95
CA ASN A 12 52.34 5.10 8.67
C ASN A 12 52.79 3.94 7.75
N ARG A 13 53.99 4.02 7.15
CA ARG A 13 55.25 3.32 7.53
C ARG A 13 55.24 1.80 7.31
N ARG A 14 56.05 1.35 6.33
CA ARG A 14 57.33 0.59 6.49
C ARG A 14 57.10 -0.94 6.37
N ASN A 15 57.89 -1.75 5.66
CA ASN A 15 59.34 -1.75 5.45
C ASN A 15 59.75 -2.35 4.09
N HIS A 16 60.93 -1.88 3.66
CA HIS A 16 61.84 -2.48 2.68
C HIS A 16 62.38 -3.84 3.14
N SER A 17 62.72 -4.69 2.17
CA SER A 17 64.07 -5.26 2.08
C SER A 17 64.35 -5.74 0.66
N ASP A 18 65.30 -5.06 0.03
CA ASP A 18 66.05 -5.49 -1.15
C ASP A 18 66.87 -6.76 -0.85
N ALA A 19 67.01 -7.63 -1.86
CA ALA A 19 68.27 -8.31 -2.15
C ALA A 19 68.25 -8.77 -3.62
N ALA A 20 69.32 -8.43 -4.34
CA ALA A 20 69.53 -8.68 -5.75
C ALA A 20 70.55 -9.82 -6.00
N ILE A 21 70.69 -10.19 -7.29
CA ILE A 21 71.82 -10.86 -7.99
C ILE A 21 71.68 -12.38 -8.25
N ASP A 22 71.18 -12.73 -9.46
CA ASP A 22 71.83 -13.38 -10.66
C ASP A 22 72.99 -14.40 -10.50
N PRO A 23 73.45 -15.12 -11.56
CA PRO A 23 72.84 -16.10 -12.50
C PRO A 23 73.58 -17.48 -12.52
N GLY A 24 73.08 -18.47 -13.27
CA GLY A 24 73.91 -19.57 -13.81
C GLY A 24 73.28 -20.97 -13.78
N GLU A 25 73.24 -21.61 -14.97
CA GLU A 25 73.61 -23.02 -15.28
C GLU A 25 73.20 -24.16 -14.31
N LEU A 26 72.82 -25.39 -14.67
CA LEU A 26 72.59 -26.20 -15.85
C LEU A 26 72.14 -27.58 -15.26
N ASP A 27 71.45 -28.40 -16.04
CA ASP A 27 71.33 -29.86 -15.90
C ASP A 27 70.49 -30.51 -14.78
N GLY A 28 69.55 -31.36 -15.25
CA GLY A 28 69.70 -32.79 -14.95
C GLY A 28 68.62 -33.47 -14.11
N TYR A 29 67.60 -33.99 -14.80
CA TYR A 29 66.88 -35.27 -14.58
C TYR A 29 66.67 -35.80 -13.13
N ASN A 30 65.40 -35.82 -12.71
CA ASN A 30 64.58 -37.04 -12.52
C ASN A 30 63.41 -36.74 -11.58
N ASN A 31 62.17 -37.10 -11.97
CA ASN A 31 61.19 -37.62 -11.02
C ASN A 31 60.14 -38.47 -11.72
N PHE A 32 60.12 -39.74 -11.31
CA PHE A 32 59.05 -40.70 -11.51
C PHE A 32 57.83 -40.33 -10.65
N GLU A 33 56.65 -40.62 -11.20
CA GLU A 33 55.40 -41.02 -10.53
C GLU A 33 54.72 -40.10 -9.49
N HIS A 34 53.64 -39.45 -9.92
CA HIS A 34 52.24 -39.79 -9.58
C HIS A 34 51.34 -38.56 -9.82
N GLN A 35 50.58 -38.55 -10.92
CA GLN A 35 49.52 -37.55 -11.15
C GLN A 35 48.15 -38.22 -11.25
N ALA A 36 47.38 -38.07 -10.17
CA ALA A 36 45.94 -37.84 -10.17
C ALA A 36 45.68 -36.87 -9.01
N PRO A 37 44.69 -35.94 -9.05
CA PRO A 37 43.48 -35.96 -9.87
C PRO A 37 43.35 -34.72 -10.77
N SER A 38 42.87 -34.89 -12.01
CA SER A 38 42.32 -33.79 -12.79
C SER A 38 41.22 -33.13 -11.96
N SER A 39 41.36 -31.84 -11.65
CA SER A 39 40.38 -31.13 -10.85
C SER A 39 38.99 -31.30 -11.48
N THR A 40 37.95 -31.46 -10.67
CA THR A 40 36.55 -31.49 -11.13
C THR A 40 36.21 -30.28 -12.01
N PHE A 41 36.93 -29.18 -11.80
CA PHE A 41 36.87 -27.96 -12.58
C PHE A 41 37.45 -28.12 -14.01
N ASP A 42 38.55 -28.83 -14.17
CA ASP A 42 39.15 -29.14 -15.47
C ASP A 42 38.30 -30.12 -16.26
N LEU A 43 37.72 -31.12 -15.58
CA LEU A 43 36.76 -32.04 -16.19
C LEU A 43 35.48 -31.29 -16.61
N ALA A 44 34.96 -30.37 -15.79
CA ALA A 44 33.82 -29.54 -16.15
C ALA A 44 34.12 -28.61 -17.33
N ARG A 45 35.33 -28.04 -17.41
CA ARG A 45 35.79 -27.26 -18.57
C ARG A 45 35.92 -28.11 -19.82
N GLN A 46 36.42 -29.34 -19.70
CA GLN A 46 36.54 -30.27 -20.82
C GLN A 46 35.16 -30.77 -21.29
N ILE A 47 34.22 -31.01 -20.37
CA ILE A 47 32.82 -31.35 -20.70
C ILE A 47 32.13 -30.17 -21.37
N LEU A 48 32.25 -28.95 -20.84
CA LEU A 48 31.67 -27.74 -21.44
C LEU A 48 32.32 -27.41 -22.80
N GLY A 49 33.63 -27.63 -22.93
CA GLY A 49 34.37 -27.50 -24.19
C GLY A 49 33.88 -28.50 -25.24
N ASN A 50 33.70 -29.77 -24.86
CA ASN A 50 33.14 -30.80 -25.74
C ASN A 50 31.65 -30.59 -26.07
N TYR A 51 30.87 -30.02 -25.14
CA TYR A 51 29.46 -29.67 -25.37
C TYR A 51 29.34 -28.52 -26.39
N LYS A 52 30.23 -27.51 -26.31
CA LYS A 52 30.33 -26.45 -27.33
C LYS A 52 30.70 -26.97 -28.71
N VAL A 53 31.52 -28.03 -28.79
CA VAL A 53 31.98 -28.61 -30.06
C VAL A 53 30.94 -29.57 -30.67
N ARG A 54 30.13 -30.25 -29.86
CA ARG A 54 29.09 -31.19 -30.36
C ARG A 54 27.72 -30.56 -30.63
N VAL A 55 27.41 -29.38 -30.10
CA VAL A 55 26.15 -28.67 -30.37
C VAL A 55 26.38 -27.59 -31.44
N GLN A 56 26.81 -28.00 -32.63
CA GLN A 56 26.99 -27.09 -33.77
C GLN A 56 25.82 -27.08 -34.76
N ASN A 57 24.60 -27.34 -34.28
CA ASN A 57 23.38 -27.04 -35.03
C ASN A 57 22.31 -26.49 -34.08
N VAL A 58 22.66 -25.48 -33.28
CA VAL A 58 21.61 -24.61 -32.73
C VAL A 58 21.01 -23.89 -33.93
N ARG A 59 19.77 -24.25 -34.28
CA ARG A 59 19.00 -23.53 -35.31
C ARG A 59 18.85 -22.10 -34.84
N LEU A 60 19.72 -21.22 -35.34
CA LEU A 60 19.80 -19.82 -34.92
C LEU A 60 18.47 -19.11 -35.19
N GLU A 61 17.80 -19.47 -36.29
CA GLU A 61 16.45 -19.02 -36.64
C GLU A 61 15.40 -19.42 -35.59
N PHE A 62 15.41 -20.67 -35.14
CA PHE A 62 14.50 -21.15 -34.09
C PHE A 62 14.71 -20.43 -32.76
N LEU A 63 15.97 -20.17 -32.38
CA LEU A 63 16.29 -19.43 -31.15
C LEU A 63 15.89 -17.96 -31.28
N GLN A 64 16.08 -17.36 -32.46
CA GLN A 64 15.60 -16.00 -32.77
C GLN A 64 14.08 -15.91 -32.72
N ASP A 65 13.36 -16.91 -33.24
CA ASP A 65 11.90 -16.96 -33.22
C ASP A 65 11.36 -17.14 -31.80
N ILE A 66 11.90 -18.06 -31.00
CA ILE A 66 11.54 -18.20 -29.58
C ILE A 66 11.85 -16.93 -28.79
N THR A 67 13.00 -16.29 -29.05
CA THR A 67 13.38 -15.06 -28.36
C THR A 67 12.42 -13.93 -28.74
N ARG A 68 12.05 -13.82 -30.02
CA ARG A 68 11.07 -12.83 -30.51
C ARG A 68 9.69 -13.07 -29.93
N GLU A 69 9.22 -14.31 -29.89
CA GLU A 69 7.93 -14.70 -29.30
C GLU A 69 7.91 -14.42 -27.80
N SER A 70 8.98 -14.76 -27.07
CA SER A 70 9.11 -14.48 -25.64
C SER A 70 9.15 -12.98 -25.35
N LEU A 71 9.86 -12.19 -26.17
CA LEU A 71 9.89 -10.73 -26.03
C LEU A 71 8.53 -10.10 -26.33
N ASN A 72 7.81 -10.59 -27.34
CA ASN A 72 6.45 -10.14 -27.66
C ASN A 72 5.47 -10.50 -26.54
N PHE A 73 5.58 -11.70 -25.96
CA PHE A 73 4.79 -12.11 -24.80
C PHE A 73 5.07 -11.20 -23.58
N LEU A 74 6.35 -10.95 -23.26
CA LEU A 74 6.74 -10.05 -22.17
C LEU A 74 6.30 -8.60 -22.42
N ALA A 75 6.35 -8.14 -23.67
CA ALA A 75 5.86 -6.81 -24.06
C ALA A 75 4.33 -6.72 -23.91
N GLY A 76 3.59 -7.76 -24.32
CA GLY A 76 2.15 -7.87 -24.12
C GLY A 76 1.76 -7.89 -22.64
N GLN A 77 2.49 -8.65 -21.82
CA GLN A 77 2.28 -8.70 -20.37
C GLN A 77 2.50 -7.33 -19.72
N LYS A 78 3.58 -6.61 -20.08
CA LYS A 78 3.84 -5.25 -19.58
C LYS A 78 2.75 -4.25 -19.99
N LEU A 79 2.16 -4.40 -21.18
CA LEU A 79 1.09 -3.53 -21.65
C LEU A 79 -0.20 -3.76 -20.86
N LEU A 80 -0.55 -5.03 -20.59
CA LEU A 80 -1.67 -5.39 -19.73
C LEU A 80 -1.48 -4.89 -18.29
N GLU A 81 -0.27 -5.03 -17.74
CA GLU A 81 0.06 -4.51 -16.41
C GLU A 81 -0.11 -2.98 -16.33
N ARG A 82 0.35 -2.24 -17.35
CA ARG A 82 0.16 -0.78 -17.42
C ARG A 82 -1.31 -0.40 -17.55
N GLN A 83 -2.08 -1.09 -18.38
CA GLN A 83 -3.51 -0.83 -18.52
C GLN A 83 -4.24 -1.05 -17.19
N ARG A 84 -3.89 -2.12 -16.47
CA ARG A 84 -4.45 -2.41 -15.15
C ARG A 84 -4.10 -1.33 -14.12
N MET A 85 -2.83 -0.90 -14.06
CA MET A 85 -2.42 0.19 -13.15
C MET A 85 -3.18 1.49 -13.44
N ASN A 86 -3.36 1.83 -14.71
CA ASN A 86 -4.13 3.01 -15.09
C ASN A 86 -5.60 2.90 -14.65
N MET A 87 -6.22 1.72 -14.78
CA MET A 87 -7.60 1.50 -14.31
C MET A 87 -7.70 1.56 -12.79
N ASP A 88 -6.76 0.96 -12.06
CA ASP A 88 -6.71 1.03 -10.60
C ASP A 88 -6.58 2.49 -10.11
N GLU A 89 -5.81 3.32 -10.82
CA GLU A 89 -5.69 4.74 -10.54
C GLU A 89 -6.99 5.52 -10.83
N VAL A 90 -7.67 5.22 -11.94
CA VAL A 90 -8.98 5.80 -12.27
C VAL A 90 -10.02 5.46 -11.20
N ILE A 91 -10.07 4.19 -10.77
CA ILE A 91 -10.97 3.74 -9.70
C ILE A 91 -10.65 4.44 -8.38
N ALA A 92 -9.37 4.51 -8.00
CA ALA A 92 -8.95 5.19 -6.79
C ALA A 92 -9.27 6.69 -6.81
N SER A 93 -9.13 7.35 -7.97
CA SER A 93 -9.50 8.75 -8.15
C SER A 93 -11.01 8.95 -8.02
N SER A 94 -11.81 8.11 -8.70
CA SER A 94 -13.27 8.16 -8.62
C SER A 94 -13.78 7.93 -7.20
N MET A 95 -13.18 6.98 -6.47
CA MET A 95 -13.50 6.72 -5.07
C MET A 95 -13.27 7.95 -4.18
N ARG A 96 -12.15 8.67 -4.38
CA ARG A 96 -11.88 9.91 -3.63
C ARG A 96 -12.95 10.95 -3.92
N SER A 97 -13.30 11.13 -5.19
CA SER A 97 -14.35 12.07 -5.60
C SER A 97 -15.70 11.77 -4.94
N VAL A 98 -16.09 10.50 -4.81
CA VAL A 98 -17.33 10.12 -4.11
C VAL A 98 -17.26 10.45 -2.61
N VAL A 99 -16.14 10.15 -1.95
CA VAL A 99 -15.97 10.49 -0.52
C VAL A 99 -15.98 12.01 -0.30
N ASP A 100 -15.37 12.76 -1.20
CA ASP A 100 -15.39 14.22 -1.18
C ASP A 100 -16.81 14.75 -1.39
N GLU A 101 -17.55 14.21 -2.35
CA GLU A 101 -18.95 14.59 -2.61
C GLU A 101 -19.86 14.32 -1.41
N VAL A 102 -19.68 13.18 -0.71
CA VAL A 102 -20.37 12.88 0.55
C VAL A 102 -20.09 13.96 1.60
N PHE A 103 -18.82 14.37 1.75
CA PHE A 103 -18.44 15.37 2.72
C PHE A 103 -19.00 16.75 2.36
N THR A 104 -18.84 17.19 1.11
CA THR A 104 -19.36 18.47 0.60
C THR A 104 -20.88 18.53 0.71
N THR A 105 -21.58 17.41 0.51
CA THR A 105 -23.02 17.33 0.69
C THR A 105 -23.41 17.54 2.16
N LEU A 106 -22.71 16.91 3.10
CA LEU A 106 -23.06 16.94 4.53
C LEU A 106 -22.62 18.22 5.26
N GLU A 107 -21.52 18.84 4.84
CA GLU A 107 -20.96 20.04 5.45
C GLU A 107 -21.98 21.18 5.71
N PRO A 108 -22.82 21.63 4.75
CA PRO A 108 -23.81 22.66 4.99
C PRO A 108 -24.87 22.24 6.03
N TYR A 109 -25.31 20.98 5.99
CA TYR A 109 -26.29 20.46 6.95
C TYR A 109 -25.71 20.38 8.36
N ILE A 110 -24.44 19.99 8.51
CA ILE A 110 -23.73 19.98 9.79
C ILE A 110 -23.61 21.39 10.36
N SER A 111 -23.28 22.37 9.52
CA SER A 111 -23.17 23.78 9.92
C SER A 111 -24.51 24.33 10.43
N GLU A 112 -25.59 24.15 9.66
CA GLU A 112 -26.92 24.61 10.07
C GLU A 112 -27.45 23.86 11.30
N PHE A 113 -27.19 22.55 11.40
CA PHE A 113 -27.55 21.77 12.58
C PHE A 113 -26.83 22.29 13.82
N ASN A 114 -25.50 22.47 13.76
CA ASN A 114 -24.71 22.99 14.87
C ASN A 114 -25.14 24.40 15.30
N ARG A 115 -25.60 25.22 14.35
CA ARG A 115 -26.17 26.53 14.66
C ARG A 115 -27.46 26.42 15.48
N ALA A 116 -28.30 25.42 15.21
CA ALA A 116 -29.53 25.17 15.95
C ALA A 116 -29.30 24.53 17.32
N VAL A 117 -28.35 23.59 17.43
CA VAL A 117 -28.05 22.83 18.67
C VAL A 117 -26.85 23.35 19.45
N ALA A 118 -26.47 24.62 19.22
CA ALA A 118 -25.25 25.21 19.77
C ALA A 118 -25.11 24.96 21.28
N CYS A 119 -23.90 24.59 21.71
CA CYS A 119 -23.53 24.32 23.10
C CYS A 119 -24.26 23.13 23.77
N THR A 120 -24.86 22.23 23.01
CA THR A 120 -25.43 20.98 23.53
C THR A 120 -24.52 19.78 23.28
N GLU A 121 -24.80 18.66 23.96
CA GLU A 121 -24.13 17.37 23.75
C GLU A 121 -24.38 16.79 22.33
N LEU A 122 -25.33 17.35 21.58
CA LEU A 122 -25.62 16.94 20.20
C LEU A 122 -24.75 17.66 19.16
N SER A 123 -23.85 18.56 19.57
CA SER A 123 -22.94 19.23 18.63
C SER A 123 -22.14 18.22 17.81
N VAL A 124 -22.04 18.47 16.51
CA VAL A 124 -21.34 17.62 15.56
C VAL A 124 -20.00 18.26 15.19
N SER A 125 -18.96 17.45 15.15
CA SER A 125 -17.65 17.81 14.61
C SER A 125 -17.38 17.02 13.33
N CYS A 126 -16.63 17.59 12.39
CA CYS A 126 -16.25 16.89 11.17
C CYS A 126 -14.76 17.02 10.89
N THR A 127 -14.19 16.03 10.21
CA THR A 127 -12.81 16.05 9.72
C THR A 127 -12.81 15.83 8.22
N ASN A 128 -12.12 16.72 7.51
CA ASN A 128 -12.02 16.68 6.05
C ASN A 128 -11.48 15.33 5.56
N PRO A 129 -11.91 14.88 4.36
CA PRO A 129 -11.40 13.69 3.73
C PRO A 129 -9.87 13.71 3.59
N ALA A 130 -9.20 12.67 4.11
CA ALA A 130 -7.76 12.56 4.08
C ALA A 130 -7.29 11.12 3.84
N LEU A 131 -6.13 10.99 3.20
CA LEU A 131 -5.48 9.68 3.02
C LEU A 131 -4.79 9.28 4.32
N VAL A 132 -5.28 8.21 4.94
CA VAL A 132 -4.73 7.65 6.18
C VAL A 132 -4.00 6.36 5.84
N LYS A 133 -2.72 6.27 6.19
CA LYS A 133 -1.91 5.07 6.06
C LYS A 133 -1.67 4.47 7.44
N GLU A 134 -2.22 3.29 7.67
CA GLU A 134 -2.05 2.55 8.92
C GLU A 134 -1.13 1.35 8.73
N VAL A 135 -0.28 1.10 9.72
CA VAL A 135 0.58 -0.08 9.77
C VAL A 135 -0.13 -1.11 10.66
N LEU A 136 -0.54 -2.23 10.08
CA LEU A 136 -1.29 -3.29 10.74
C LEU A 136 -0.40 -4.28 11.48
N SER A 137 0.83 -4.48 11.02
CA SER A 137 1.78 -5.40 11.65
C SER A 137 3.21 -4.91 11.52
N PHE A 138 4.00 -5.23 12.54
CA PHE A 138 5.43 -4.96 12.59
C PHE A 138 6.18 -6.29 12.62
N ASP A 139 7.30 -6.34 11.90
CA ASP A 139 8.27 -7.42 12.01
C ASP A 139 9.02 -7.34 13.37
N SER A 140 9.69 -8.42 13.73
CA SER A 140 10.67 -8.54 14.84
C SER A 140 11.68 -7.38 14.90
N LEU A 141 12.03 -6.81 13.75
CA LEU A 141 12.92 -5.63 13.60
C LEU A 141 12.17 -4.28 13.60
N ARG A 142 10.92 -4.23 14.08
CA ARG A 142 10.02 -3.06 14.08
C ARG A 142 9.81 -2.42 12.70
N ARG A 143 9.93 -3.19 11.63
CA ARG A 143 9.64 -2.73 10.26
C ARG A 143 8.15 -2.96 9.96
N PRO A 144 7.46 -2.01 9.32
CA PRO A 144 6.07 -2.20 8.92
C PRO A 144 5.98 -3.35 7.89
N LEU A 145 5.31 -4.44 8.25
CA LEU A 145 5.16 -5.62 7.39
C LEU A 145 3.90 -5.51 6.53
N HIS A 146 2.80 -5.06 7.11
CA HIS A 146 1.55 -4.79 6.41
C HIS A 146 1.09 -3.37 6.68
N SER A 147 0.88 -2.59 5.62
CA SER A 147 0.28 -1.27 5.71
C SER A 147 -0.93 -1.18 4.80
N VAL A 148 -2.03 -0.62 5.32
CA VAL A 148 -3.24 -0.35 4.56
C VAL A 148 -3.43 1.15 4.46
N SER A 149 -3.56 1.64 3.24
CA SER A 149 -3.97 3.01 2.95
C SER A 149 -5.45 3.05 2.66
N SER A 150 -6.16 3.98 3.26
CA SER A 150 -7.58 4.24 2.97
C SER A 150 -7.87 5.72 3.05
N TYR A 151 -8.83 6.16 2.25
CA TYR A 151 -9.26 7.54 2.19
C TYR A 151 -10.46 7.72 3.11
N ARG A 152 -10.42 8.65 4.06
CA ARG A 152 -11.39 8.68 5.16
C ARG A 152 -11.86 10.09 5.48
N ALA A 153 -13.15 10.21 5.74
CA ALA A 153 -13.76 11.36 6.38
C ALA A 153 -14.47 10.92 7.66
N ARG A 154 -14.61 11.84 8.64
CA ARG A 154 -15.31 11.55 9.90
C ARG A 154 -16.25 12.65 10.27
N ILE A 155 -17.41 12.26 10.77
CA ILE A 155 -18.44 13.14 11.30
C ILE A 155 -18.83 12.56 12.66
N SER A 156 -18.58 13.29 13.74
CA SER A 156 -18.63 12.75 15.10
C SER A 156 -19.41 13.65 16.04
N THR A 157 -20.26 13.05 16.85
CA THR A 157 -20.88 13.66 18.03
C THR A 157 -20.02 13.36 19.27
N CYS A 158 -20.51 13.67 20.47
CA CYS A 158 -19.83 13.31 21.71
C CYS A 158 -19.83 11.79 22.01
N ARG A 159 -20.75 11.01 21.40
CA ARG A 159 -20.90 9.57 21.67
C ARG A 159 -20.53 8.69 20.48
N PHE A 160 -20.90 9.09 19.27
CA PHE A 160 -20.71 8.29 18.06
C PHE A 160 -19.93 9.03 16.99
N SER A 161 -19.20 8.27 16.19
CA SER A 161 -18.48 8.73 15.01
C SER A 161 -18.97 7.96 13.81
N MET A 162 -19.51 8.69 12.84
CA MET A 162 -19.75 8.20 11.49
C MET A 162 -18.46 8.33 10.69
N VAL A 163 -17.92 7.19 10.25
CA VAL A 163 -16.69 7.10 9.46
C VAL A 163 -17.05 6.71 8.04
N VAL A 164 -16.68 7.54 7.08
CA VAL A 164 -16.79 7.24 5.65
C VAL A 164 -15.42 6.81 5.17
N ARG A 165 -15.29 5.55 4.75
CA ARG A 165 -14.01 4.96 4.36
C ARG A 165 -14.06 4.47 2.92
N GLY A 166 -13.23 5.05 2.08
CA GLY A 166 -12.95 4.59 0.74
C GLY A 166 -11.75 3.64 0.68
N GLN A 167 -11.95 2.46 0.09
CA GLN A 167 -10.91 1.46 -0.13
C GLN A 167 -11.09 0.82 -1.52
N TYR A 168 -10.13 1.01 -2.42
CA TYR A 168 -10.18 0.52 -3.81
C TYR A 168 -11.51 0.89 -4.49
N ASN A 169 -12.36 -0.09 -4.79
CA ASN A 169 -13.63 0.04 -5.49
C ASN A 169 -14.85 0.09 -4.56
N LYS A 170 -14.65 0.37 -3.26
CA LYS A 170 -15.76 0.47 -2.31
C LYS A 170 -15.64 1.68 -1.39
N VAL A 171 -16.80 2.23 -1.02
CA VAL A 171 -16.93 3.26 0.00
C VAL A 171 -17.87 2.72 1.07
N ASP A 172 -17.34 2.47 2.25
CA ASP A 172 -18.05 1.91 3.39
C ASP A 172 -18.38 3.00 4.42
N PHE A 173 -19.59 2.97 4.95
CA PHE A 173 -20.05 3.86 6.02
C PHE A 173 -20.11 3.06 7.32
N PHE A 174 -19.43 3.51 8.36
CA PHE A 174 -19.43 2.88 9.68
C PHE A 174 -19.99 3.84 10.73
N LEU A 175 -20.75 3.31 11.69
CA LEU A 175 -21.11 4.03 12.89
C LEU A 175 -20.43 3.35 14.08
N ILE A 176 -19.51 4.06 14.73
CA ILE A 176 -18.65 3.51 15.79
C ILE A 176 -18.71 4.43 17.01
N PRO A 177 -18.84 3.90 18.24
CA PRO A 177 -18.72 4.70 19.46
C PRO A 177 -17.35 5.40 19.51
N VAL A 178 -17.31 6.68 19.88
CA VAL A 178 -16.09 7.50 19.90
C VAL A 178 -15.00 6.88 20.77
N GLU A 179 -15.37 6.23 21.87
CA GLU A 179 -14.46 5.52 22.78
C GLU A 179 -13.66 4.41 22.08
N ARG A 180 -14.23 3.81 21.02
CA ARG A 180 -13.63 2.71 20.26
C ARG A 180 -12.87 3.17 19.01
N VAL A 181 -12.79 4.48 18.77
CA VAL A 181 -12.14 5.04 17.55
C VAL A 181 -10.60 5.04 17.64
N MET A 182 -10.00 4.64 18.77
CA MET A 182 -8.55 4.71 18.98
C MET A 182 -7.71 3.67 18.20
N ALA A 183 -8.31 2.60 17.65
CA ALA A 183 -7.63 1.59 16.83
C ALA A 183 -8.42 1.31 15.53
N LEU A 184 -8.35 2.28 14.63
CA LEU A 184 -9.29 2.54 13.55
C LEU A 184 -9.50 1.36 12.57
N THR A 185 -8.47 0.83 11.90
CA THR A 185 -8.71 -0.17 10.83
C THR A 185 -9.22 -1.52 11.34
N ASN A 186 -8.76 -1.98 12.51
CA ASN A 186 -9.16 -3.28 13.06
C ASN A 186 -10.59 -3.24 13.61
N ILE A 187 -10.98 -2.15 14.27
CA ILE A 187 -12.31 -2.01 14.85
C ILE A 187 -13.34 -1.80 13.73
N GLU A 188 -13.04 -0.97 12.72
CA GLU A 188 -13.88 -0.85 11.52
C GLU A 188 -14.10 -2.20 10.83
N SER A 189 -13.08 -3.07 10.76
CA SER A 189 -13.22 -4.40 10.14
C SER A 189 -14.10 -5.38 10.94
N GLN A 190 -14.29 -5.12 12.25
CA GLN A 190 -15.15 -5.93 13.12
C GLN A 190 -16.61 -5.44 13.09
N HIS A 191 -16.83 -4.19 12.66
CA HIS A 191 -18.16 -3.61 12.55
C HIS A 191 -18.72 -3.81 11.15
N LYS A 192 -19.97 -4.28 11.07
CA LYS A 192 -20.68 -4.34 9.79
C LYS A 192 -20.91 -2.90 9.30
N PRO A 193 -20.55 -2.56 8.05
CA PRO A 193 -20.85 -1.25 7.51
C PRO A 193 -22.36 -1.04 7.49
N LEU A 194 -22.79 0.18 7.81
CA LEU A 194 -24.18 0.62 7.71
C LEU A 194 -24.63 0.59 6.25
N MET A 195 -23.73 0.97 5.35
CA MET A 195 -23.97 1.08 3.92
C MET A 195 -22.64 0.96 3.18
N THR A 196 -22.68 0.36 2.00
CA THR A 196 -21.51 0.21 1.12
C THR A 196 -21.88 0.65 -0.29
N PHE A 197 -21.10 1.55 -0.85
CA PHE A 197 -21.13 1.87 -2.27
C PHE A 197 -20.06 1.06 -2.98
N THR A 198 -20.42 0.46 -4.11
CA THR A 198 -19.52 -0.35 -4.93
C THR A 198 -19.35 0.30 -6.28
N GLY A 199 -18.11 0.51 -6.70
CA GLY A 199 -17.77 0.96 -8.04
C GLY A 199 -17.51 -0.24 -8.96
N GLU A 200 -18.21 -0.26 -10.09
CA GLU A 200 -17.97 -1.20 -11.19
C GLU A 200 -17.37 -0.43 -12.39
N ASP A 201 -16.41 -1.06 -13.08
CA ASP A 201 -15.83 -0.49 -14.29
C ASP A 201 -16.75 -0.80 -15.49
N ASN A 202 -17.16 0.25 -16.19
CA ASN A 202 -17.99 0.15 -17.37
C ASN A 202 -17.22 -0.17 -18.66
N GLY A 203 -15.90 -0.32 -18.60
CA GLY A 203 -15.04 -0.60 -19.74
C GLY A 203 -14.81 0.61 -20.65
N VAL A 204 -15.41 1.76 -20.35
CA VAL A 204 -15.21 3.05 -21.04
C VAL A 204 -14.25 3.96 -20.24
N GLY A 205 -13.58 3.43 -19.21
CA GLY A 205 -12.74 4.21 -18.30
C GLY A 205 -13.54 5.12 -17.37
N LEU A 206 -14.83 4.79 -17.16
CA LEU A 206 -15.73 5.42 -16.20
C LEU A 206 -16.15 4.38 -15.16
N VAL A 207 -16.26 4.82 -13.92
CA VAL A 207 -16.67 3.97 -12.79
C VAL A 207 -18.12 4.28 -12.47
N ASP A 208 -18.99 3.29 -12.61
CA ASP A 208 -20.37 3.39 -12.18
C ASP A 208 -20.47 2.97 -10.72
N TRP A 209 -20.89 3.91 -9.89
CA TRP A 209 -21.15 3.65 -8.48
C TRP A 209 -22.56 3.11 -8.30
N GLN A 210 -22.68 2.10 -7.45
CA GLN A 210 -23.93 1.45 -7.15
C GLN A 210 -24.11 1.28 -5.64
N VAL A 211 -25.37 1.24 -5.23
CA VAL A 211 -25.79 0.94 -3.86
C VAL A 211 -26.88 -0.10 -3.94
N GLU A 212 -26.67 -1.25 -3.28
CA GLU A 212 -27.61 -2.37 -3.28
C GLU A 212 -28.02 -2.82 -4.70
N GLY A 213 -27.05 -2.84 -5.63
CA GLY A 213 -27.26 -3.25 -7.03
C GLY A 213 -28.05 -2.25 -7.88
N LYS A 214 -28.21 -1.01 -7.42
CA LYS A 214 -28.86 0.07 -8.17
C LYS A 214 -27.91 1.25 -8.37
N PRO A 215 -27.96 1.97 -9.50
CA PRO A 215 -27.05 3.07 -9.79
C PRO A 215 -27.17 4.21 -8.78
N LEU A 216 -26.01 4.74 -8.35
CA LEU A 216 -25.89 5.86 -7.44
C LEU A 216 -26.01 7.16 -8.24
N THR A 217 -27.21 7.74 -8.26
CA THR A 217 -27.44 9.10 -8.78
C THR A 217 -27.16 10.14 -7.69
N SER A 218 -26.91 11.39 -8.07
CA SER A 218 -26.67 12.49 -7.12
C SER A 218 -27.82 12.64 -6.10
N ASP A 219 -29.08 12.61 -6.55
CA ASP A 219 -30.26 12.61 -5.65
C ASP A 219 -30.26 11.44 -4.64
N ARG A 220 -29.81 10.26 -5.07
CA ARG A 220 -29.75 9.09 -4.17
C ARG A 220 -28.60 9.22 -3.20
N LEU A 221 -27.44 9.71 -3.65
CA LEU A 221 -26.29 10.00 -2.81
C LEU A 221 -26.69 10.94 -1.67
N GLU A 222 -27.33 12.07 -2.00
CA GLU A 222 -27.77 13.06 -1.02
C GLU A 222 -28.71 12.43 0.01
N ARG A 223 -29.75 11.71 -0.43
CA ARG A 223 -30.70 11.04 0.48
C ARG A 223 -30.02 10.03 1.39
N TYR A 224 -29.08 9.24 0.87
CA TYR A 224 -28.34 8.28 1.67
C TYR A 224 -27.43 8.98 2.69
N CYS A 225 -26.74 10.05 2.29
CA CYS A 225 -25.92 10.86 3.20
C CYS A 225 -26.76 11.43 4.34
N LEU A 226 -27.90 12.04 4.02
CA LEU A 226 -28.83 12.61 4.99
C LEU A 226 -29.41 11.54 5.91
N HIS A 227 -29.77 10.37 5.39
CA HIS A 227 -30.24 9.25 6.20
C HIS A 227 -29.17 8.75 7.18
N CYS A 228 -27.92 8.64 6.74
CA CYS A 228 -26.81 8.28 7.63
C CYS A 228 -26.56 9.35 8.70
N PHE A 229 -26.68 10.62 8.35
CA PHE A 229 -26.57 11.73 9.29
C PHE A 229 -27.70 11.72 10.33
N ASP A 230 -28.95 11.55 9.89
CA ASP A 230 -30.11 11.43 10.79
C ASP A 230 -29.94 10.27 11.77
N TYR A 231 -29.53 9.10 11.26
CA TYR A 231 -29.24 7.93 12.08
C TYR A 231 -28.13 8.18 13.13
N LEU A 232 -27.07 8.92 12.78
CA LEU A 232 -26.03 9.32 13.73
C LEU A 232 -26.60 10.17 14.87
N ILE A 233 -27.47 11.13 14.55
CA ILE A 233 -28.10 12.01 15.54
C ILE A 233 -29.08 11.24 16.42
N GLU A 234 -29.91 10.38 15.84
CA GLU A 234 -30.85 9.53 16.58
C GLU A 234 -30.13 8.62 17.58
N GLN A 235 -29.09 7.90 17.14
CA GLN A 235 -28.30 7.04 18.02
C GLN A 235 -27.63 7.83 19.15
N THR A 236 -27.14 9.04 18.85
CA THR A 236 -26.56 9.92 19.88
C THR A 236 -27.62 10.37 20.89
N ARG A 237 -28.82 10.75 20.42
CA ARG A 237 -29.92 11.18 21.28
C ARG A 237 -30.37 10.07 22.23
N ASP A 238 -30.52 8.87 21.71
CA ASP A 238 -30.99 7.72 22.49
C ASP A 238 -29.98 7.34 23.58
N GLU A 239 -28.68 7.39 23.27
CA GLU A 239 -27.60 7.15 24.24
C GLU A 239 -27.56 8.24 25.33
N ILE A 240 -27.74 9.51 24.97
CA ILE A 240 -27.84 10.61 25.94
C ILE A 240 -29.05 10.43 26.86
N ALA A 241 -30.20 10.03 26.30
CA ALA A 241 -31.42 9.78 27.07
C ALA A 241 -31.23 8.61 28.05
N ALA A 242 -30.63 7.51 27.58
CA ALA A 242 -30.31 6.35 28.41
C ALA A 242 -29.33 6.71 29.55
N ALA A 243 -28.27 7.48 29.25
CA ALA A 243 -27.32 7.93 30.25
C ALA A 243 -28.00 8.79 31.33
N LYS A 244 -28.84 9.75 30.93
CA LYS A 244 -29.60 10.59 31.87
C LYS A 244 -30.51 9.76 32.78
N ALA A 245 -31.22 8.78 32.24
CA ALA A 245 -32.07 7.89 33.02
C ALA A 245 -31.28 7.10 34.09
N GLN A 246 -30.08 6.63 33.76
CA GLN A 246 -29.20 5.94 34.71
C GLN A 246 -28.72 6.85 35.84
N TYR A 247 -28.36 8.10 35.56
CA TYR A 247 -27.96 9.07 36.58
C TYR A 247 -29.09 9.38 37.57
N TYR A 248 -30.33 9.52 37.10
CA TYR A 248 -31.47 9.74 38.00
C TYR A 248 -31.76 8.55 38.92
N LEU A 249 -31.53 7.32 38.46
CA LEU A 249 -31.67 6.12 39.28
C LEU A 249 -30.55 5.99 40.31
N ALA A 250 -29.32 6.38 39.96
CA ALA A 250 -28.17 6.31 40.86
C ALA A 250 -28.14 7.43 41.92
N GLY A 251 -28.72 8.59 41.63
CA GLY A 251 -28.82 9.72 42.57
C GLY A 251 -30.03 9.68 43.51
N ALA A 252 -30.92 8.68 43.37
CA ALA A 252 -32.10 8.48 44.21
C ALA A 252 -31.89 7.47 45.34
N VAL A 253 -30.65 7.00 45.55
CA VAL A 253 -30.21 6.11 46.63
C VAL A 253 -29.31 6.89 47.59
#